data_AF-E0S5K0-F1
#
_entry.id   AF-E0S5K0-F1
#
_cell.length_a   1.000
_cell.length_b   1.000
_cell.length_c   1.000
_cell.angle_alpha   90.00
_cell.angle_beta   90.00
_cell.angle_gamma   90.00
#
_symmetry.space_group_name_H-M   'P 1'
#
loop_
_entity.id
_entity.type
_entity.pdbx_description
1 polymer ?
#
loop_
_entity_poly.entity_id
_entity_poly.type
_entity_poly.pdbx_seq_one_letter_code
_entity_poly.pdbx_strand_id
1 'polypeptide(L)'
;MNNKEKQKSKENLNSTLGLPQELIGRIMAHSNVKHVKRLMKCNSLLFTKLRNDFSVWGFFTSGRYPCIAGYISEIKNKYTLMKNISRSRNERSVDFETNQSDITFMQIDRDRIVCSSDDQTIKIFGMDGRLIRTFIGHKGGVWTFMLNNKHLVSGSTDKTARIWDLWTGCTLCVLSGHKSVVRSLKIYEDYIATGSRDSEIRIWNFRGTCLNVLKGHTMSVRCMDMNESYLVSGSYDGSVALWDYRRGKLLRYLKSHSLRVYSVSLSLNYVASGSLDSSVHVSTLDGKLVCSYKIHRSLVIWLKFVNNGRYLLSSGADGILCKWDLRENILVYKIEENGHITAQAVIEDLLIVGTKREVKIYNLSDGSFIRTLFSASSLISKVEVSGRCISVGYYSDSGACRLIVFNY
;
A
#
# COMPACT_ATOMS: atom_id res chain seq x y z
N MET A 1 -48.12 31.09 -20.81
CA MET A 1 -47.55 29.73 -20.62
C MET A 1 -46.13 29.69 -20.03
N ASN A 2 -45.43 30.81 -19.77
CA ASN A 2 -44.02 30.79 -19.33
C ASN A 2 -43.74 30.90 -17.81
N ASN A 3 -44.76 30.97 -16.95
CA ASN A 3 -44.55 31.09 -15.49
C ASN A 3 -44.71 29.76 -14.71
N LYS A 4 -45.39 28.75 -15.26
CA LYS A 4 -45.56 27.44 -14.58
C LYS A 4 -44.34 26.52 -14.72
N GLU A 5 -43.54 26.65 -15.79
CA GLU A 5 -42.30 25.86 -15.96
C GLU A 5 -41.12 26.41 -15.15
N LYS A 6 -41.07 27.73 -14.91
CA LYS A 6 -40.10 28.35 -13.98
C LYS A 6 -40.40 28.06 -12.50
N GLN A 7 -41.65 27.75 -12.15
CA GLN A 7 -42.01 27.31 -10.80
C GLN A 7 -41.69 25.83 -10.56
N LYS A 8 -41.97 24.95 -11.53
CA LYS A 8 -41.61 23.51 -11.42
C LYS A 8 -40.10 23.25 -11.36
N SER A 9 -39.28 24.10 -11.99
CA SER A 9 -37.81 24.00 -11.89
C SER A 9 -37.25 24.53 -10.55
N LYS A 10 -37.97 25.40 -9.84
CA LYS A 10 -37.60 25.83 -8.47
C LYS A 10 -38.07 24.85 -7.39
N GLU A 11 -39.21 24.18 -7.59
CA GLU A 11 -39.72 23.18 -6.63
C GLU A 11 -38.88 21.90 -6.60
N ASN A 12 -38.30 21.48 -7.72
CA ASN A 12 -37.45 20.28 -7.76
C ASN A 12 -36.06 20.46 -7.14
N LEU A 13 -35.57 21.69 -6.93
CA LEU A 13 -34.31 21.97 -6.22
C LEU A 13 -34.49 22.08 -4.69
N ASN A 14 -35.73 22.24 -4.21
CA ASN A 14 -36.03 22.34 -2.78
C ASN A 14 -36.16 20.97 -2.08
N SER A 15 -36.19 19.86 -2.81
CA SER A 15 -36.28 18.50 -2.24
C SER A 15 -35.03 18.10 -1.43
N THR A 16 -33.89 18.75 -1.67
CA THR A 16 -32.65 18.54 -0.89
C THR A 16 -32.55 19.46 0.33
N LEU A 17 -33.40 20.48 0.46
CA LEU A 17 -33.37 21.44 1.57
C LEU A 17 -34.09 20.97 2.84
N GLY A 18 -34.97 19.98 2.74
CA GLY A 18 -35.70 19.37 3.86
C GLY A 18 -35.00 18.15 4.49
N LEU A 19 -33.83 17.77 3.99
CA LEU A 19 -33.09 16.63 4.55
C LEU A 19 -32.48 17.01 5.91
N PRO A 20 -32.67 16.19 6.96
CA PRO A 20 -31.97 16.35 8.22
C PRO A 20 -30.46 16.50 7.98
N GLN A 21 -29.81 17.40 8.74
CA GLN A 21 -28.39 17.72 8.54
C GLN A 21 -27.49 16.47 8.63
N GLU A 22 -27.89 15.49 9.43
CA GLU A 22 -27.25 14.17 9.56
C GLU A 22 -27.26 13.33 8.27
N LEU A 23 -28.30 13.46 7.45
CA LEU A 23 -28.43 12.75 6.17
C LEU A 23 -27.57 13.40 5.08
N ILE A 24 -27.38 14.72 5.15
CA ILE A 24 -26.53 15.45 4.20
C ILE A 24 -25.09 14.94 4.29
N GLY A 25 -24.55 14.75 5.51
CA GLY A 25 -23.23 14.18 5.72
C GLY A 25 -23.05 12.80 5.07
N ARG A 26 -24.04 11.92 5.23
CA ARG A 26 -24.02 10.55 4.66
C ARG A 26 -24.16 10.53 3.14
N ILE A 27 -24.99 11.41 2.57
CA ILE A 27 -25.12 11.55 1.12
C ILE A 27 -23.81 12.08 0.53
N MET A 28 -23.22 13.10 1.19
CA MET A 28 -21.98 13.70 0.73
C MET A 28 -20.81 12.73 0.83
N ALA A 29 -20.80 11.81 1.81
CA ALA A 29 -19.82 10.73 1.92
C ALA A 29 -19.79 9.80 0.70
N HIS A 30 -20.89 9.69 -0.06
CA HIS A 30 -20.96 8.92 -1.29
C HIS A 30 -20.58 9.72 -2.55
N SER A 31 -20.20 10.99 -2.41
CA SER A 31 -19.89 11.88 -3.52
C SER A 31 -18.45 12.40 -3.46
N ASN A 32 -17.83 12.68 -4.61
CA ASN A 32 -16.46 13.21 -4.67
C ASN A 32 -16.42 14.67 -4.20
N VAL A 33 -15.33 15.11 -3.54
CA VAL A 33 -15.05 16.50 -3.17
C VAL A 33 -15.31 17.50 -4.32
N LYS A 34 -15.03 17.12 -5.57
CA LYS A 34 -15.35 17.94 -6.75
C LYS A 34 -16.86 18.22 -6.88
N HIS A 35 -17.70 17.22 -6.63
CA HIS A 35 -19.16 17.36 -6.64
C HIS A 35 -19.64 18.18 -5.44
N VAL A 36 -19.11 17.92 -4.23
CA VAL A 36 -19.40 18.73 -3.04
C VAL A 36 -19.07 20.20 -3.30
N LYS A 37 -17.92 20.49 -3.92
CA LYS A 37 -17.50 21.85 -4.29
C LYS A 37 -18.42 22.50 -5.32
N ARG A 38 -18.95 21.74 -6.30
CA ARG A 38 -19.93 22.25 -7.26
C ARG A 38 -21.26 22.56 -6.56
N LEU A 39 -21.75 21.66 -5.71
CA LEU A 39 -22.98 21.86 -4.92
C LEU A 39 -22.89 23.11 -4.03
N MET A 40 -21.75 23.27 -3.33
CA MET A 40 -21.46 24.45 -2.53
C MET A 40 -21.46 25.77 -3.34
N LYS A 41 -21.15 25.75 -4.63
CA LYS A 41 -21.22 26.94 -5.49
C LYS A 41 -22.63 27.26 -5.96
N CYS A 42 -23.50 26.26 -6.06
CA CYS A 42 -24.84 26.41 -6.60
C CYS A 42 -25.85 27.01 -5.60
N ASN A 43 -25.58 26.95 -4.30
CA ASN A 43 -26.53 27.39 -3.27
C ASN A 43 -25.80 27.90 -2.01
N SER A 44 -26.07 29.15 -1.62
CA SER A 44 -25.45 29.81 -0.45
C SER A 44 -25.85 29.19 0.89
N LEU A 45 -27.06 28.65 1.02
CA LEU A 45 -27.52 28.00 2.25
C LEU A 45 -26.83 26.63 2.43
N LEU A 46 -26.71 25.86 1.34
CA LEU A 46 -25.96 24.60 1.34
C LEU A 46 -24.47 24.85 1.58
N PHE A 47 -23.90 25.94 1.06
CA PHE A 47 -22.54 26.35 1.36
C PHE A 47 -22.31 26.49 2.87
N THR A 48 -23.15 27.25 3.57
CA THR A 48 -23.00 27.48 5.01
C THR A 48 -23.19 26.20 5.82
N LYS A 49 -24.20 25.37 5.46
CA LYS A 49 -24.44 24.09 6.11
C LYS A 49 -23.28 23.12 5.94
N LEU A 50 -22.79 22.90 4.71
CA LEU A 50 -21.71 21.96 4.42
C LEU A 50 -20.35 22.46 4.92
N ARG A 51 -20.08 23.77 4.82
CA ARG A 51 -18.81 24.33 5.26
C ARG A 51 -18.60 24.15 6.77
N ASN A 52 -19.66 24.20 7.57
CA ASN A 52 -19.56 24.10 9.03
C ASN A 52 -19.76 22.68 9.57
N ASP A 53 -19.95 21.69 8.69
CA ASP A 53 -20.21 20.31 9.11
C ASP A 53 -18.91 19.49 9.17
N PHE A 54 -18.47 19.18 10.39
CA PHE A 54 -17.30 18.33 10.63
C PHE A 54 -17.45 16.93 10.02
N SER A 55 -18.67 16.38 10.00
CA SER A 55 -18.90 15.01 9.51
C SER A 55 -18.60 14.91 8.02
N VAL A 56 -19.07 15.89 7.23
CA VAL A 56 -18.85 15.96 5.78
C VAL A 56 -17.36 15.96 5.46
N TRP A 57 -16.59 16.83 6.10
CA TRP A 57 -15.16 16.94 5.82
C TRP A 57 -14.37 15.78 6.40
N GLY A 58 -14.79 15.25 7.55
CA GLY A 58 -14.22 14.08 8.19
C GLY A 58 -14.19 12.85 7.31
N PHE A 59 -15.17 12.68 6.41
CA PHE A 59 -15.19 11.57 5.44
C PHE A 59 -14.09 11.64 4.38
N PHE A 60 -13.57 12.83 4.06
CA PHE A 60 -12.56 13.04 3.02
C PHE A 60 -11.13 13.13 3.57
N THR A 61 -10.99 13.08 4.90
CA THR A 61 -9.73 13.28 5.61
C THR A 61 -9.34 12.05 6.39
N SER A 62 -8.04 11.85 6.51
CA SER A 62 -7.47 10.80 7.37
C SER A 62 -7.30 11.28 8.81
N GLY A 63 -7.13 12.59 9.02
CA GLY A 63 -6.87 13.18 10.33
C GLY A 63 -8.14 13.54 11.12
N ARG A 64 -7.99 13.62 12.44
CA ARG A 64 -8.93 14.34 13.32
C ARG A 64 -8.34 15.70 13.64
N TYR A 65 -9.03 16.77 13.26
CA TYR A 65 -8.56 18.14 13.48
C TYR A 65 -9.43 18.84 14.53
N PRO A 66 -8.84 19.71 15.36
CA PRO A 66 -9.59 20.49 16.35
C PRO A 66 -10.51 21.54 15.70
N CYS A 67 -10.27 21.87 14.42
CA CYS A 67 -11.06 22.84 13.68
C CYS A 67 -11.30 22.41 12.22
N ILE A 68 -12.42 22.84 11.66
CA ILE A 68 -12.80 22.58 10.26
C ILE A 68 -11.76 23.12 9.27
N ALA A 69 -11.10 24.24 9.60
CA ALA A 69 -10.05 24.80 8.77
C ALA A 69 -8.92 23.79 8.52
N GLY A 70 -8.59 22.95 9.51
CA GLY A 70 -7.62 21.86 9.37
C GLY A 70 -8.07 20.82 8.35
N TYR A 71 -9.32 20.35 8.46
CA TYR A 71 -9.92 19.42 7.50
C TYR A 71 -9.88 19.96 6.06
N ILE A 72 -10.33 21.21 5.87
CA ILE A 72 -10.33 21.86 4.55
C ILE A 72 -8.89 22.03 4.02
N SER A 73 -7.93 22.33 4.89
CA SER A 73 -6.53 22.47 4.51
C SER A 73 -5.94 21.14 4.03
N GLU A 74 -6.20 20.02 4.72
CA GLU A 74 -5.75 18.69 4.29
C GLU A 74 -6.30 18.36 2.90
N ILE A 75 -7.61 18.57 2.68
CA ILE A 75 -8.25 18.29 1.39
C ILE A 75 -7.68 19.16 0.28
N LYS A 76 -7.42 20.45 0.55
CA LYS A 76 -6.75 21.35 -0.40
C LYS A 76 -5.34 20.87 -0.73
N ASN A 77 -4.59 20.43 0.28
CA ASN A 77 -3.23 19.94 0.10
C ASN A 77 -3.22 18.65 -0.75
N LYS A 78 -4.08 17.68 -0.44
CA LYS A 78 -4.25 16.45 -1.24
C LYS A 78 -4.63 16.76 -2.69
N TYR A 79 -5.61 17.64 -2.89
CA TYR A 79 -6.03 18.06 -4.23
C TYR A 79 -4.89 18.75 -5.01
N THR A 80 -4.13 19.62 -4.34
CA THR A 80 -3.00 20.33 -4.95
C THR A 80 -1.89 19.36 -5.30
N LEU A 81 -1.55 18.44 -4.40
CA LEU A 81 -0.56 17.40 -4.60
C LEU A 81 -0.91 16.53 -5.81
N MET A 82 -2.13 15.99 -5.86
CA MET A 82 -2.59 15.20 -6.99
C MET A 82 -2.46 15.97 -8.31
N LYS A 83 -2.85 17.25 -8.31
CA LYS A 83 -2.76 18.10 -9.50
C LYS A 83 -1.31 18.37 -9.91
N ASN A 84 -0.39 18.52 -8.95
CA ASN A 84 1.03 18.70 -9.21
C ASN A 84 1.62 17.44 -9.87
N ILE A 85 1.38 16.26 -9.27
CA ILE A 85 1.82 14.97 -9.79
C ILE A 85 1.28 14.74 -11.21
N SER A 86 -0.05 14.87 -11.39
CA SER A 86 -0.69 14.61 -12.69
C SER A 86 -0.23 15.55 -13.80
N ARG A 87 0.23 16.76 -13.48
CA ARG A 87 0.60 17.79 -14.47
C ARG A 87 2.09 18.13 -14.48
N SER A 88 2.94 17.39 -13.76
CA SER A 88 4.36 17.70 -13.62
C SER A 88 4.66 19.10 -13.06
N ARG A 89 3.75 19.69 -12.28
CA ARG A 89 3.97 21.07 -11.79
C ARG A 89 4.89 21.04 -10.58
N ASN A 90 5.91 21.90 -10.61
CA ASN A 90 6.94 22.02 -9.56
C ASN A 90 7.69 20.70 -9.29
N GLU A 91 7.72 19.79 -10.27
CA GLU A 91 8.43 18.53 -10.17
C GLU A 91 9.94 18.80 -10.05
N ARG A 92 10.52 18.40 -8.93
CA ARG A 92 11.98 18.37 -8.75
C ARG A 92 12.40 16.91 -8.67
N SER A 93 13.38 16.54 -9.47
CA SER A 93 13.95 15.20 -9.44
C SER A 93 15.41 15.23 -9.00
N VAL A 94 15.79 14.22 -8.23
CA VAL A 94 17.19 13.95 -7.87
C VAL A 94 17.48 12.49 -8.21
N ASP A 95 18.50 12.28 -9.04
CA ASP A 95 18.95 10.96 -9.47
C ASP A 95 20.36 10.69 -8.95
N PHE A 96 20.53 9.57 -8.26
CA PHE A 96 21.80 9.20 -7.64
C PHE A 96 22.00 7.68 -7.61
N GLU A 97 23.26 7.27 -7.49
CA GLU A 97 23.64 5.87 -7.36
C GLU A 97 23.63 5.44 -5.89
N THR A 98 23.16 4.22 -5.61
CA THR A 98 23.09 3.70 -4.23
C THR A 98 24.40 3.08 -3.75
N ASN A 99 25.29 2.73 -4.69
CA ASN A 99 26.47 1.90 -4.45
C ASN A 99 26.11 0.58 -3.74
N GLN A 100 24.96 -0.02 -4.09
CA GLN A 100 24.54 -1.35 -3.64
C GLN A 100 24.49 -2.30 -4.85
N SER A 101 24.55 -3.61 -4.61
CA SER A 101 24.51 -4.60 -5.70
C SER A 101 23.14 -4.72 -6.37
N ASP A 102 22.07 -4.52 -5.59
CA ASP A 102 20.68 -4.64 -6.00
C ASP A 102 19.77 -3.87 -5.03
N ILE A 103 18.47 -3.77 -5.35
CA ILE A 103 17.46 -3.23 -4.44
C ILE A 103 16.41 -4.30 -4.21
N THR A 104 16.52 -5.01 -3.09
CA THR A 104 15.59 -6.08 -2.71
C THR A 104 14.27 -5.53 -2.18
N PHE A 105 14.34 -4.46 -1.39
CA PHE A 105 13.21 -3.80 -0.76
C PHE A 105 13.46 -2.30 -0.64
N MET A 106 12.39 -1.50 -0.63
CA MET A 106 12.43 -0.04 -0.53
C MET A 106 11.23 0.46 0.25
N GLN A 107 11.44 1.48 1.07
CA GLN A 107 10.39 2.20 1.78
C GLN A 107 10.77 3.69 1.86
N ILE A 108 9.77 4.58 1.79
CA ILE A 108 9.95 5.99 2.12
C ILE A 108 9.37 6.23 3.51
N ASP A 109 10.21 6.74 4.42
CA ASP A 109 9.78 7.19 5.73
C ASP A 109 10.02 8.70 5.84
N ARG A 110 8.92 9.46 5.90
CA ARG A 110 8.93 10.94 5.94
C ARG A 110 9.72 11.50 4.75
N ASP A 111 10.84 12.18 5.01
CA ASP A 111 11.75 12.74 4.00
C ASP A 111 13.03 11.90 3.85
N ARG A 112 12.94 10.58 4.01
CA ARG A 112 14.07 9.65 3.84
C ARG A 112 13.67 8.43 3.04
N ILE A 113 14.61 7.93 2.25
CA ILE A 113 14.47 6.70 1.49
C ILE A 113 15.34 5.65 2.14
N VAL A 114 14.75 4.48 2.38
CA VAL A 114 15.46 3.33 2.93
C VAL A 114 15.42 2.22 1.89
N CYS A 115 16.57 1.61 1.64
CA CYS A 115 16.69 0.49 0.71
C CYS A 115 17.60 -0.59 1.27
N SER A 116 17.21 -1.84 1.04
CA SER A 116 18.00 -3.02 1.40
C SER A 116 18.53 -3.71 0.15
N SER A 117 19.63 -4.44 0.33
CA SER A 117 20.31 -5.14 -0.76
C SER A 117 20.81 -6.52 -0.32
N ASP A 118 21.04 -7.39 -1.30
CA ASP A 118 21.73 -8.65 -1.17
C ASP A 118 23.23 -8.46 -0.80
N ASP A 119 23.77 -7.25 -0.92
CA ASP A 119 25.09 -6.84 -0.41
C ASP A 119 25.22 -6.81 1.11
N GLN A 120 24.19 -7.28 1.83
CA GLN A 120 24.10 -7.39 3.29
C GLN A 120 23.88 -6.07 4.02
N THR A 121 23.71 -4.96 3.29
CA THR A 121 23.53 -3.63 3.86
C THR A 121 22.10 -3.11 3.70
N ILE A 122 21.78 -2.14 4.56
CA ILE A 122 20.61 -1.27 4.42
C ILE A 122 21.13 0.16 4.41
N LYS A 123 20.68 0.98 3.47
CA LYS A 123 21.10 2.37 3.35
C LYS A 123 19.91 3.31 3.50
N ILE A 124 20.17 4.45 4.13
CA ILE A 124 19.22 5.56 4.23
C ILE A 124 19.78 6.74 3.47
N PHE A 125 18.97 7.30 2.59
CA PHE A 125 19.27 8.49 1.82
C PHE A 125 18.31 9.62 2.17
N GLY A 126 18.81 10.86 2.09
CA GLY A 126 17.98 12.04 2.05
C GLY A 126 17.28 12.17 0.69
N MET A 127 16.24 12.99 0.62
CA MET A 127 15.57 13.30 -0.64
C MET A 127 16.47 14.05 -1.65
N ASP A 128 17.60 14.57 -1.18
CA ASP A 128 18.67 15.19 -1.98
C ASP A 128 19.70 14.17 -2.50
N GLY A 129 19.48 12.87 -2.26
CA GLY A 129 20.35 11.79 -2.69
C GLY A 129 21.60 11.58 -1.83
N ARG A 130 21.78 12.37 -0.76
CA ARG A 130 22.92 12.18 0.13
C ARG A 130 22.71 10.95 1.00
N LEU A 131 23.74 10.10 1.08
CA LEU A 131 23.77 8.97 2.01
C LEU A 131 23.80 9.52 3.44
N ILE A 132 22.75 9.24 4.20
CA ILE A 132 22.64 9.60 5.62
C ILE A 132 23.29 8.52 6.47
N ARG A 133 23.04 7.24 6.16
CA ARG A 133 23.46 6.13 7.01
C ARG A 133 23.54 4.81 6.26
N THR A 134 24.42 3.93 6.73
CA THR A 134 24.49 2.52 6.33
C THR A 134 24.40 1.65 7.57
N PHE A 135 23.50 0.67 7.56
CA PHE A 135 23.39 -0.37 8.58
C PHE A 135 24.17 -1.58 8.09
N ILE A 136 25.21 -1.93 8.84
CA ILE A 136 26.10 -3.05 8.56
C ILE A 136 26.02 -4.01 9.74
N GLY A 137 25.86 -5.31 9.47
CA GLY A 137 25.90 -6.32 10.51
C GLY A 137 25.30 -7.66 10.12
N HIS A 138 24.35 -7.70 9.19
CA HIS A 138 23.90 -8.96 8.61
C HIS A 138 25.06 -9.68 7.92
N LYS A 139 25.00 -11.02 7.90
CA LYS A 139 26.01 -11.89 7.25
C LYS A 139 25.52 -12.49 5.93
N GLY A 140 24.46 -11.91 5.39
CA GLY A 140 23.75 -12.37 4.20
C GLY A 140 22.80 -11.30 3.71
N GLY A 141 22.40 -11.40 2.46
CA GLY A 141 21.53 -10.43 1.82
C GLY A 141 20.25 -10.12 2.59
N VAL A 142 19.89 -8.84 2.63
CA VAL A 142 18.70 -8.36 3.33
C VAL A 142 17.54 -8.32 2.34
N TRP A 143 16.46 -9.04 2.61
CA TRP A 143 15.37 -9.26 1.65
C TRP A 143 14.08 -8.50 1.97
N THR A 144 13.95 -8.03 3.20
CA THR A 144 12.78 -7.30 3.68
C THR A 144 13.17 -6.46 4.88
N PHE A 145 12.54 -5.31 5.04
CA PHE A 145 12.60 -4.55 6.26
C PHE A 145 11.28 -3.80 6.46
N MET A 146 11.04 -3.35 7.68
CA MET A 146 9.96 -2.43 8.05
C MET A 146 10.51 -1.40 9.03
N LEU A 147 9.88 -0.23 9.04
CA LEU A 147 10.26 0.90 9.88
C LEU A 147 9.10 1.26 10.81
N ASN A 148 9.43 1.71 12.02
CA ASN A 148 8.56 2.54 12.83
C ASN A 148 9.32 3.83 13.21
N ASN A 149 8.71 4.67 14.06
CA ASN A 149 9.29 5.97 14.44
C ASN A 149 10.67 5.90 15.10
N LYS A 150 11.08 4.74 15.63
CA LYS A 150 12.32 4.58 16.41
C LYS A 150 13.24 3.48 15.87
N HIS A 151 12.67 2.45 15.27
CA HIS A 151 13.35 1.20 14.95
C HIS A 151 13.20 0.86 13.47
N LEU A 152 14.27 0.32 12.91
CA LEU A 152 14.25 -0.45 11.68
C LEU A 152 14.30 -1.91 12.06
N VAL A 153 13.48 -2.77 11.45
CA VAL A 153 13.60 -4.22 11.59
C VAL A 153 13.79 -4.86 10.23
N SER A 154 14.84 -5.65 10.07
CA SER A 154 15.21 -6.30 8.81
C SER A 154 15.21 -7.82 8.92
N GLY A 155 14.95 -8.50 7.80
CA GLY A 155 15.06 -9.95 7.65
C GLY A 155 16.05 -10.32 6.55
N SER A 156 16.91 -11.31 6.81
CA SER A 156 18.04 -11.66 5.95
C SER A 156 18.11 -13.15 5.61
N THR A 157 18.89 -13.45 4.58
CA THR A 157 19.32 -14.80 4.22
C THR A 157 20.27 -15.43 5.24
N ASP A 158 20.84 -14.64 6.15
CA ASP A 158 21.62 -15.13 7.30
C ASP A 158 20.76 -15.81 8.39
N LYS A 159 19.46 -15.97 8.12
CA LYS A 159 18.46 -16.64 8.98
C LYS A 159 18.11 -15.85 10.23
N THR A 160 18.56 -14.60 10.34
CA THR A 160 18.21 -13.71 11.44
C THR A 160 17.32 -12.57 10.96
N ALA A 161 16.52 -12.06 11.88
CA ALA A 161 16.03 -10.70 11.79
C ALA A 161 16.82 -9.81 12.75
N ARG A 162 16.90 -8.50 12.48
CA ARG A 162 17.62 -7.56 13.34
C ARG A 162 16.78 -6.34 13.62
N ILE A 163 16.85 -5.87 14.86
CA ILE A 163 16.29 -4.59 15.27
C ILE A 163 17.45 -3.60 15.32
N TRP A 164 17.29 -2.48 14.64
CA TRP A 164 18.26 -1.41 14.59
C TRP A 164 17.66 -0.16 15.20
N ASP A 165 18.51 0.63 15.81
CA ASP A 165 18.16 2.00 16.15
C ASP A 165 18.24 2.87 14.90
N LEU A 166 17.11 3.48 14.52
CA LEU A 166 16.99 4.22 13.28
C LEU A 166 17.91 5.44 13.22
N TRP A 167 18.26 6.01 14.38
CA TRP A 167 19.00 7.27 14.49
C TRP A 167 20.50 7.06 14.51
N THR A 168 20.97 6.04 15.23
CA THR A 168 22.39 5.73 15.42
C THR A 168 22.91 4.75 14.37
N GLY A 169 22.07 3.86 13.84
CA GLY A 169 22.51 2.78 12.95
C GLY A 169 22.93 1.50 13.66
N CYS A 170 22.98 1.52 14.99
CA CYS A 170 23.45 0.39 15.77
C CYS A 170 22.44 -0.75 15.76
N THR A 171 22.92 -2.00 15.69
CA THR A 171 22.08 -3.17 15.98
C THR A 171 21.73 -3.15 17.46
N LEU A 172 20.44 -3.09 17.79
CA LEU A 172 19.94 -3.20 19.15
C LEU A 172 19.76 -4.66 19.58
N CYS A 173 19.20 -5.48 18.69
CA CYS A 173 18.94 -6.89 18.95
C CYS A 173 19.10 -7.73 17.68
N VAL A 174 19.59 -8.96 17.85
CA VAL A 174 19.57 -10.00 16.81
C VAL A 174 18.50 -11.03 17.18
N LEU A 175 17.49 -11.16 16.33
CA LEU A 175 16.38 -12.10 16.47
C LEU A 175 16.79 -13.44 15.86
N SER A 176 17.43 -14.28 16.67
CA SER A 176 17.88 -15.61 16.28
C SER A 176 16.84 -16.67 16.62
N GLY A 177 16.60 -17.62 15.70
CA GLY A 177 15.72 -18.77 15.96
C GLY A 177 15.16 -19.41 14.69
N HIS A 178 15.07 -18.65 13.60
CA HIS A 178 14.75 -19.21 12.29
C HIS A 178 15.88 -20.13 11.79
N LYS A 179 15.51 -21.18 11.08
CA LYS A 179 16.42 -22.20 10.52
C LYS A 179 16.78 -21.94 9.07
N SER A 180 16.08 -20.99 8.44
CA SER A 180 16.25 -20.61 7.04
C SER A 180 16.01 -19.10 6.85
N VAL A 181 16.07 -18.65 5.60
CA VAL A 181 15.94 -17.24 5.20
C VAL A 181 14.66 -16.60 5.75
N VAL A 182 14.79 -15.43 6.39
CA VAL A 182 13.63 -14.60 6.76
C VAL A 182 13.12 -13.89 5.51
N ARG A 183 11.93 -14.27 5.03
CA ARG A 183 11.41 -13.86 3.71
C ARG A 183 10.35 -12.77 3.78
N SER A 184 9.60 -12.69 4.87
CA SER A 184 8.51 -11.73 5.07
C SER A 184 8.58 -11.16 6.49
N LEU A 185 8.22 -9.90 6.63
CA LEU A 185 8.29 -9.18 7.89
C LEU A 185 7.13 -8.18 7.99
N LYS A 186 6.50 -8.11 9.17
CA LYS A 186 5.48 -7.11 9.50
C LYS A 186 5.68 -6.59 10.92
N ILE A 187 5.31 -5.33 11.13
CA ILE A 187 5.29 -4.68 12.44
C ILE A 187 3.88 -4.14 12.65
N TYR A 188 3.32 -4.38 13.83
CA TYR A 188 2.12 -3.71 14.29
C TYR A 188 2.26 -3.44 15.80
N GLU A 189 2.12 -2.17 16.20
CA GLU A 189 2.39 -1.70 17.56
C GLU A 189 3.76 -2.21 18.07
N ASP A 190 3.76 -3.02 19.13
CA ASP A 190 4.95 -3.56 19.81
C ASP A 190 5.35 -4.96 19.32
N TYR A 191 4.65 -5.50 18.31
CA TYR A 191 4.86 -6.85 17.80
C TYR A 191 5.58 -6.83 16.45
N ILE A 192 6.56 -7.71 16.33
CA ILE A 192 7.29 -7.99 15.10
C ILE A 192 6.95 -9.41 14.67
N ALA A 193 6.44 -9.60 13.46
CA ALA A 193 6.23 -10.91 12.87
C ALA A 193 7.25 -11.18 11.77
N THR A 194 7.95 -12.31 11.85
CA THR A 194 8.93 -12.75 10.86
C THR A 194 8.53 -14.10 10.29
N GLY A 195 8.33 -14.18 8.97
CA GLY A 195 8.01 -15.40 8.25
C GLY A 195 9.23 -15.88 7.45
N SER A 196 9.49 -17.17 7.48
CA SER A 196 10.74 -17.74 6.98
C SER A 196 10.52 -18.89 5.98
N ARG A 197 11.59 -19.20 5.24
CA ARG A 197 11.69 -20.39 4.38
C ARG A 197 11.69 -21.69 5.17
N ASP A 198 11.79 -21.65 6.50
CA ASP A 198 11.68 -22.80 7.40
C ASP A 198 10.22 -23.18 7.75
N SER A 199 9.25 -22.57 7.07
CA SER A 199 7.80 -22.75 7.24
C SER A 199 7.21 -22.26 8.57
N GLU A 200 8.00 -21.60 9.41
CA GLU A 200 7.54 -21.00 10.66
C GLU A 200 7.35 -19.48 10.55
N ILE A 201 6.45 -18.96 11.38
CA ILE A 201 6.35 -17.53 11.68
C ILE A 201 6.71 -17.33 13.14
N ARG A 202 7.57 -16.37 13.44
CA ARG A 202 7.94 -16.02 14.81
C ARG A 202 7.44 -14.63 15.15
N ILE A 203 6.88 -14.49 16.34
CA ILE A 203 6.40 -13.23 16.89
C ILE A 203 7.37 -12.78 17.96
N TRP A 204 7.84 -11.55 17.87
CA TRP A 204 8.81 -10.96 18.76
C TRP A 204 8.31 -9.65 19.34
N ASN A 205 8.91 -9.23 20.45
CA ASN A 205 8.84 -7.85 20.91
C ASN A 205 10.11 -7.07 20.51
N PHE A 206 10.10 -5.76 20.72
CA PHE A 206 11.26 -4.90 20.45
C PHE A 206 12.46 -5.09 21.40
N ARG A 207 12.32 -5.92 22.44
CA ARG A 207 13.43 -6.35 23.32
C ARG A 207 14.14 -7.59 22.79
N GLY A 208 13.68 -8.14 21.67
CA GLY A 208 14.24 -9.34 21.05
C GLY A 208 13.76 -10.67 21.62
N THR A 209 12.75 -10.66 22.50
CA THR A 209 12.15 -11.89 23.02
C THR A 209 11.21 -12.51 21.99
N CYS A 210 11.37 -13.81 21.70
CA CYS A 210 10.40 -14.58 20.93
C CYS A 210 9.17 -14.87 21.80
N LEU A 211 8.04 -14.23 21.49
CA LEU A 211 6.78 -14.39 22.23
C LEU A 211 6.04 -15.65 21.79
N ASN A 212 5.94 -15.89 20.49
CA ASN A 212 5.23 -17.05 19.93
C ASN A 212 5.94 -17.61 18.69
N VAL A 213 5.75 -18.91 18.44
CA VAL A 213 6.15 -19.58 17.20
C VAL A 213 4.89 -20.19 16.57
N LEU A 214 4.45 -19.62 15.45
CA LEU A 214 3.27 -20.09 14.73
C LEU A 214 3.69 -21.18 13.75
N LYS A 215 3.17 -22.40 13.99
CA LYS A 215 3.42 -23.59 13.17
C LYS A 215 2.13 -24.02 12.49
N GLY A 216 2.23 -24.39 11.22
CA GLY A 216 1.09 -24.90 10.43
C GLY A 216 1.39 -24.97 8.93
N HIS A 217 2.17 -24.02 8.41
CA HIS A 217 2.67 -24.11 7.04
C HIS A 217 3.67 -25.25 6.89
N THR A 218 3.65 -25.88 5.72
CA THR A 218 4.55 -26.99 5.36
C THR A 218 5.67 -26.57 4.41
N MET A 219 5.59 -25.35 3.87
CA MET A 219 6.61 -24.74 3.02
C MET A 219 6.87 -23.28 3.42
N SER A 220 7.79 -22.63 2.70
CA SER A 220 8.20 -21.25 2.92
C SER A 220 7.02 -20.28 3.07
N VAL A 221 7.03 -19.50 4.15
CA VAL A 221 6.12 -18.38 4.35
C VAL A 221 6.58 -17.22 3.46
N ARG A 222 5.88 -17.00 2.34
CA ARG A 222 6.30 -16.04 1.32
C ARG A 222 5.87 -14.62 1.64
N CYS A 223 4.66 -14.45 2.15
CA CYS A 223 4.04 -13.14 2.34
C CYS A 223 3.20 -13.15 3.61
N MET A 224 3.06 -11.98 4.23
CA MET A 224 2.26 -11.79 5.44
C MET A 224 1.64 -10.41 5.42
N ASP A 225 0.53 -10.25 6.15
CA ASP A 225 -0.04 -8.96 6.53
C ASP A 225 -0.61 -9.03 7.94
N MET A 226 -0.72 -7.89 8.63
CA MET A 226 -1.00 -7.86 10.06
C MET A 226 -1.80 -6.62 10.45
N ASN A 227 -2.78 -6.80 11.34
CA ASN A 227 -3.56 -5.72 11.93
C ASN A 227 -3.61 -5.87 13.47
N GLU A 228 -4.49 -5.11 14.13
CA GLU A 228 -4.67 -5.11 15.59
C GLU A 228 -4.93 -6.50 16.19
N SER A 229 -5.68 -7.33 15.48
CA SER A 229 -6.21 -8.60 16.02
C SER A 229 -5.57 -9.82 15.36
N TYR A 230 -5.24 -9.73 14.07
CA TYR A 230 -4.93 -10.89 13.26
C TYR A 230 -3.67 -10.70 12.43
N LEU A 231 -3.04 -11.84 12.16
CA LEU A 231 -2.01 -11.98 11.15
C LEU A 231 -2.52 -12.93 10.08
N VAL A 232 -2.27 -12.59 8.82
CA VAL A 232 -2.49 -13.49 7.69
C VAL A 232 -1.15 -13.82 7.06
N SER A 233 -0.97 -15.09 6.69
CA SER A 233 0.20 -15.54 5.96
C SER A 233 -0.17 -16.34 4.73
N GLY A 234 0.62 -16.18 3.67
CA GLY A 234 0.55 -16.98 2.44
C GLY A 234 1.86 -17.75 2.24
N SER A 235 1.75 -19.04 1.92
CA SER A 235 2.87 -19.96 1.81
C SER A 235 2.99 -20.59 0.42
N TYR A 236 4.17 -21.13 0.14
CA TYR A 236 4.43 -21.92 -1.06
C TYR A 236 3.74 -23.28 -1.06
N ASP A 237 3.15 -23.70 0.06
CA ASP A 237 2.27 -24.88 0.13
C ASP A 237 0.87 -24.64 -0.46
N GLY A 238 0.59 -23.41 -0.92
CA GLY A 238 -0.70 -23.00 -1.47
C GLY A 238 -1.74 -22.62 -0.42
N SER A 239 -1.42 -22.72 0.88
CA SER A 239 -2.32 -22.37 1.96
C SER A 239 -2.19 -20.89 2.34
N VAL A 240 -3.33 -20.36 2.79
CA VAL A 240 -3.44 -19.03 3.40
C VAL A 240 -4.00 -19.25 4.80
N ALA A 241 -3.29 -18.79 5.81
CA ALA A 241 -3.62 -19.04 7.20
C ALA A 241 -3.91 -17.73 7.94
N LEU A 242 -4.95 -17.76 8.78
CA LEU A 242 -5.33 -16.67 9.68
C LEU A 242 -4.95 -17.05 11.11
N TRP A 243 -4.25 -16.15 11.80
CA TRP A 243 -3.66 -16.39 13.11
C TRP A 243 -4.10 -15.34 14.11
N ASP A 244 -4.32 -15.78 15.35
CA ASP A 244 -4.20 -14.93 16.52
C ASP A 244 -2.74 -14.95 16.95
N TYR A 245 -1.97 -13.97 16.47
CA TYR A 245 -0.54 -13.90 16.68
C TYR A 245 -0.17 -13.55 18.13
N ARG A 246 -1.09 -12.91 18.88
CA ARG A 246 -0.89 -12.57 20.29
C ARG A 246 -0.99 -13.82 21.17
N ARG A 247 -1.93 -14.70 20.86
CA ARG A 247 -2.13 -15.98 21.59
C ARG A 247 -1.36 -17.16 21.00
N GLY A 248 -0.70 -16.97 19.86
CA GLY A 248 0.09 -18.00 19.20
C GLY A 248 -0.75 -19.09 18.53
N LYS A 249 -2.01 -18.81 18.17
CA LYS A 249 -2.96 -19.81 17.69
C LYS A 249 -3.26 -19.65 16.19
N LEU A 250 -3.24 -20.78 15.48
CA LEU A 250 -3.87 -20.88 14.16
C LEU A 250 -5.39 -20.85 14.35
N LEU A 251 -6.06 -19.87 13.76
CA LEU A 251 -7.52 -19.77 13.84
C LEU A 251 -8.17 -20.64 12.77
N ARG A 252 -7.67 -20.55 11.52
CA ARG A 252 -8.14 -21.35 10.39
C ARG A 252 -7.25 -21.21 9.17
N TYR A 253 -7.38 -22.18 8.26
CA TYR A 253 -6.98 -22.01 6.88
C TYR A 253 -8.13 -21.39 6.08
N LEU A 254 -7.81 -20.43 5.23
CA LEU A 254 -8.74 -19.86 4.25
C LEU A 254 -8.74 -20.73 2.98
N LYS A 255 -9.50 -20.34 1.96
CA LYS A 255 -9.56 -21.08 0.70
C LYS A 255 -8.15 -21.24 0.12
N SER A 256 -7.69 -22.47 0.04
CA SER A 256 -6.39 -22.81 -0.52
C SER A 256 -6.34 -22.55 -2.02
N HIS A 257 -5.15 -22.20 -2.47
CA HIS A 257 -4.76 -22.14 -3.87
C HIS A 257 -4.21 -23.49 -4.32
N SER A 258 -4.23 -23.76 -5.63
CA SER A 258 -3.64 -25.00 -6.17
C SER A 258 -2.12 -24.90 -6.29
N LEU A 259 -1.57 -23.68 -6.30
CA LEU A 259 -0.16 -23.38 -6.38
C LEU A 259 0.25 -22.35 -5.30
N ARG A 260 1.55 -22.02 -5.30
CA ARG A 260 2.21 -21.11 -4.35
C ARG A 260 1.50 -19.77 -4.22
N VAL A 261 1.27 -19.32 -2.98
CA VAL A 261 0.76 -17.97 -2.67
C VAL A 261 1.91 -16.96 -2.64
N TYR A 262 1.76 -15.87 -3.39
CA TYR A 262 2.80 -14.83 -3.52
C TYR A 262 2.45 -13.52 -2.85
N SER A 263 1.16 -13.20 -2.73
CA SER A 263 0.68 -11.96 -2.11
C SER A 263 -0.52 -12.24 -1.22
N VAL A 264 -0.57 -11.52 -0.10
CA VAL A 264 -1.73 -11.45 0.79
C VAL A 264 -1.94 -10.01 1.20
N SER A 265 -3.19 -9.63 1.43
CA SER A 265 -3.56 -8.34 2.02
C SER A 265 -4.69 -8.55 3.02
N LEU A 266 -4.66 -7.82 4.12
CA LEU A 266 -5.63 -7.89 5.20
C LEU A 266 -6.33 -6.54 5.34
N SER A 267 -7.66 -6.56 5.35
CA SER A 267 -8.50 -5.43 5.75
C SER A 267 -9.20 -5.76 7.08
N LEU A 268 -10.06 -4.86 7.56
CA LEU A 268 -10.83 -5.09 8.79
C LEU A 268 -11.77 -6.31 8.67
N ASN A 269 -12.27 -6.61 7.47
CA ASN A 269 -13.30 -7.63 7.26
C ASN A 269 -12.90 -8.75 6.31
N TYR A 270 -11.91 -8.50 5.44
CA TYR A 270 -11.56 -9.38 4.35
C TYR A 270 -10.06 -9.67 4.29
N VAL A 271 -9.76 -10.87 3.79
CA VAL A 271 -8.43 -11.31 3.39
C VAL A 271 -8.44 -11.55 1.89
N ALA A 272 -7.50 -10.94 1.19
CA ALA A 272 -7.24 -11.22 -0.22
C ALA A 272 -5.95 -12.01 -0.35
N SER A 273 -5.93 -13.03 -1.21
CA SER A 273 -4.75 -13.81 -1.54
C SER A 273 -4.57 -13.96 -3.04
N GLY A 274 -3.31 -13.89 -3.48
CA GLY A 274 -2.92 -13.95 -4.88
C GLY A 274 -1.85 -15.01 -5.07
N SER A 275 -2.03 -15.84 -6.09
CA SER A 275 -1.26 -17.07 -6.27
C SER A 275 -0.63 -17.17 -7.66
N LEU A 276 0.32 -18.09 -7.77
CA LEU A 276 0.92 -18.57 -9.02
C LEU A 276 -0.11 -19.24 -9.94
N ASP A 277 -1.22 -19.75 -9.40
CA ASP A 277 -2.34 -20.30 -10.18
C ASP A 277 -3.16 -19.24 -10.94
N SER A 278 -2.70 -17.98 -10.90
CA SER A 278 -3.31 -16.81 -11.54
C SER A 278 -4.67 -16.41 -10.98
N SER A 279 -5.07 -16.98 -9.84
CA SER A 279 -6.30 -16.63 -9.14
C SER A 279 -6.08 -15.64 -8.00
N VAL A 280 -7.12 -14.85 -7.74
CA VAL A 280 -7.27 -14.01 -6.56
C VAL A 280 -8.48 -14.52 -5.78
N HIS A 281 -8.25 -14.94 -4.54
CA HIS A 281 -9.34 -15.29 -3.62
C HIS A 281 -9.55 -14.16 -2.63
N VAL A 282 -10.82 -13.87 -2.32
CA VAL A 282 -11.21 -12.94 -1.25
C VAL A 282 -12.11 -13.69 -0.29
N SER A 283 -11.70 -13.78 0.97
CA SER A 283 -12.43 -14.46 2.04
C SER A 283 -12.75 -13.50 3.17
N THR A 284 -13.84 -13.74 3.89
CA THR A 284 -14.08 -13.10 5.18
C THR A 284 -13.14 -13.67 6.24
N LEU A 285 -12.99 -12.96 7.37
CA LEU A 285 -12.21 -13.46 8.52
C LEU A 285 -12.76 -14.78 9.09
N ASP A 286 -14.06 -15.04 8.92
CA ASP A 286 -14.69 -16.32 9.30
C ASP A 286 -14.32 -17.47 8.34
N GLY A 287 -13.60 -17.21 7.26
CA GLY A 287 -13.16 -18.22 6.29
C GLY A 287 -14.14 -18.48 5.15
N LYS A 288 -15.26 -17.75 5.08
CA LYS A 288 -16.18 -17.86 3.93
C LYS A 288 -15.56 -17.19 2.72
N LEU A 289 -15.49 -17.92 1.60
CA LEU A 289 -15.07 -17.34 0.32
C LEU A 289 -16.14 -16.39 -0.17
N VAL A 290 -15.76 -15.13 -0.39
CA VAL A 290 -16.63 -14.08 -0.93
C VAL A 290 -16.54 -14.11 -2.46
N CYS A 291 -15.31 -14.07 -2.98
CA CYS A 291 -15.05 -14.00 -4.42
C CYS A 291 -13.82 -14.80 -4.81
N SER A 292 -13.83 -15.33 -6.03
CA SER A 292 -12.68 -15.95 -6.68
C SER A 292 -12.57 -15.43 -8.09
N TYR A 293 -11.50 -14.68 -8.37
CA TYR A 293 -11.26 -14.07 -9.66
C TYR A 293 -10.11 -14.77 -10.38
N LYS A 294 -10.30 -15.07 -11.67
CA LYS A 294 -9.26 -15.67 -12.53
C LYS A 294 -9.15 -14.88 -13.84
N ILE A 295 -8.67 -13.64 -13.72
CA ILE A 295 -8.43 -12.75 -14.87
C ILE A 295 -6.94 -12.66 -15.21
N HIS A 296 -6.06 -12.80 -14.22
CA HIS A 296 -4.63 -12.84 -14.47
C HIS A 296 -4.26 -14.12 -15.22
N ARG A 297 -3.23 -14.02 -16.06
CA ARG A 297 -2.65 -15.10 -16.88
C ARG A 297 -1.33 -15.61 -16.30
N SER A 298 -0.85 -14.97 -15.24
CA SER A 298 0.37 -15.33 -14.53
C SER A 298 0.21 -15.04 -13.03
N LEU A 299 1.32 -15.17 -12.30
CA LEU A 299 1.34 -15.04 -10.85
C LEU A 299 0.88 -13.65 -10.38
N VAL A 300 0.04 -13.64 -9.34
CA VAL A 300 -0.44 -12.39 -8.73
C VAL A 300 0.60 -11.88 -7.73
N ILE A 301 1.30 -10.81 -8.11
CA ILE A 301 2.44 -10.26 -7.36
C ILE A 301 2.04 -9.32 -6.24
N TRP A 302 0.90 -8.64 -6.38
CA TRP A 302 0.55 -7.54 -5.48
C TRP A 302 -0.95 -7.42 -5.28
N LEU A 303 -1.35 -7.19 -4.02
CA LEU A 303 -2.71 -6.98 -3.58
C LEU A 303 -2.75 -5.82 -2.60
N LYS A 304 -3.75 -4.95 -2.72
CA LYS A 304 -3.98 -3.87 -1.76
C LYS A 304 -5.46 -3.52 -1.70
N PHE A 305 -6.00 -3.52 -0.48
CA PHE A 305 -7.30 -2.93 -0.22
C PHE A 305 -7.22 -1.39 -0.23
N VAL A 306 -8.20 -0.75 -0.85
CA VAL A 306 -8.35 0.71 -0.86
C VAL A 306 -9.77 1.11 -0.49
N ASN A 307 -9.96 2.36 -0.08
CA ASN A 307 -11.23 2.92 0.40
C ASN A 307 -11.86 2.05 1.50
N ASN A 308 -11.11 1.80 2.58
CA ASN A 308 -11.52 1.02 3.75
C ASN A 308 -11.99 -0.40 3.42
N GLY A 309 -11.36 -1.03 2.42
CA GLY A 309 -11.68 -2.40 2.02
C GLY A 309 -12.89 -2.54 1.12
N ARG A 310 -13.45 -1.43 0.59
CA ARG A 310 -14.48 -1.51 -0.45
C ARG A 310 -13.93 -2.06 -1.76
N TYR A 311 -12.75 -1.60 -2.15
CA TYR A 311 -12.11 -2.02 -3.39
C TYR A 311 -10.85 -2.82 -3.12
N LEU A 312 -10.61 -3.80 -3.98
CA LEU A 312 -9.35 -4.54 -4.04
C LEU A 312 -8.63 -4.18 -5.32
N LEU A 313 -7.33 -3.86 -5.22
CA LEU A 313 -6.43 -3.81 -6.35
C LEU A 313 -5.64 -5.10 -6.41
N SER A 314 -5.51 -5.67 -7.62
CA SER A 314 -4.68 -6.85 -7.87
C SER A 314 -3.81 -6.61 -9.09
N SER A 315 -2.54 -6.97 -9.01
CA SER A 315 -1.61 -6.92 -10.13
C SER A 315 -0.89 -8.24 -10.33
N GLY A 316 -0.80 -8.66 -11.58
CA GLY A 316 -0.09 -9.86 -12.00
C GLY A 316 1.24 -9.54 -12.69
N ALA A 317 2.12 -10.54 -12.72
CA ALA A 317 3.34 -10.48 -13.53
C ALA A 317 3.04 -10.48 -15.04
N ASP A 318 1.81 -10.77 -15.45
CA ASP A 318 1.34 -10.76 -16.84
C ASP A 318 1.14 -9.36 -17.44
N GLY A 319 1.36 -8.30 -16.66
CA GLY A 319 1.10 -6.93 -17.12
C GLY A 319 -0.31 -6.44 -16.81
N ILE A 320 -1.12 -7.25 -16.12
CA ILE A 320 -2.53 -6.92 -15.84
C ILE A 320 -2.65 -6.32 -14.44
N LEU A 321 -3.38 -5.21 -14.35
CA LEU A 321 -3.85 -4.64 -13.10
C LEU A 321 -5.36 -4.48 -13.13
N CYS A 322 -6.02 -4.96 -12.08
CA CYS A 322 -7.47 -4.91 -11.94
C CYS A 322 -7.87 -4.20 -10.65
N LYS A 323 -8.98 -3.47 -10.71
CA LYS A 323 -9.70 -2.96 -9.55
C LYS A 323 -11.06 -3.64 -9.44
N TRP A 324 -11.37 -4.15 -8.27
CA TRP A 324 -12.58 -4.91 -7.97
C TRP A 324 -13.43 -4.17 -6.95
N ASP A 325 -14.74 -4.07 -7.16
CA ASP A 325 -15.69 -3.67 -6.10
C ASP A 325 -16.16 -4.95 -5.41
N LEU A 326 -15.82 -5.10 -4.14
CA LEU A 326 -16.11 -6.32 -3.38
C LEU A 326 -17.56 -6.39 -2.92
N ARG A 327 -18.26 -5.25 -2.87
CA ARG A 327 -19.67 -5.20 -2.47
C ARG A 327 -20.56 -5.69 -3.59
N GLU A 328 -20.31 -5.19 -4.79
CA GLU A 328 -21.06 -5.55 -5.99
C GLU A 328 -20.47 -6.78 -6.69
N ASN A 329 -19.28 -7.21 -6.28
CA ASN A 329 -18.52 -8.31 -6.88
C ASN A 329 -18.30 -8.13 -8.41
N ILE A 330 -17.92 -6.91 -8.81
CA ILE A 330 -17.67 -6.57 -10.21
C ILE A 330 -16.24 -6.09 -10.43
N LEU A 331 -15.72 -6.35 -11.63
CA LEU A 331 -14.53 -5.70 -12.14
C LEU A 331 -14.86 -4.25 -12.50
N VAL A 332 -14.22 -3.29 -11.83
CA VAL A 332 -14.42 -1.85 -12.10
C VAL A 332 -13.67 -1.45 -13.37
N TYR A 333 -12.40 -1.81 -13.45
CA TYR A 333 -11.57 -1.60 -14.64
C TYR A 333 -10.40 -2.58 -14.67
N LYS A 334 -9.80 -2.68 -15.85
CA LYS A 334 -8.60 -3.46 -16.14
C LYS A 334 -7.63 -2.61 -16.95
N ILE A 335 -6.37 -2.58 -16.50
CA ILE A 335 -5.25 -1.96 -17.20
C ILE A 335 -4.37 -3.11 -17.70
N GLU A 336 -4.00 -3.06 -18.97
CA GLU A 336 -3.05 -4.00 -19.58
C GLU A 336 -1.82 -3.23 -20.03
N GLU A 337 -0.67 -3.55 -19.45
CA GLU A 337 0.63 -2.99 -19.81
C GLU A 337 1.41 -3.95 -20.72
N ASN A 338 2.21 -3.36 -21.61
CA ASN A 338 3.12 -4.10 -22.47
C ASN A 338 4.37 -4.53 -21.69
N GLY A 339 4.22 -5.58 -20.88
CA GLY A 339 5.30 -6.21 -20.13
C GLY A 339 4.96 -6.46 -18.65
N HIS A 340 5.90 -7.08 -17.95
CA HIS A 340 5.72 -7.42 -16.54
C HIS A 340 5.61 -6.15 -15.67
N ILE A 341 4.57 -6.07 -14.86
CA ILE A 341 4.51 -5.09 -13.78
C ILE A 341 5.51 -5.52 -12.71
N THR A 342 6.41 -4.61 -12.33
CA THR A 342 7.48 -4.88 -11.37
C THR A 342 7.26 -4.17 -10.04
N ALA A 343 6.48 -3.09 -10.04
CA ALA A 343 6.23 -2.28 -8.86
C ALA A 343 4.86 -1.58 -8.94
N GLN A 344 4.23 -1.38 -7.79
CA GLN A 344 2.93 -0.74 -7.66
C GLN A 344 2.90 0.08 -6.38
N ALA A 345 2.36 1.29 -6.50
CA ALA A 345 2.15 2.16 -5.36
C ALA A 345 0.83 2.93 -5.53
N VAL A 346 0.21 3.29 -4.40
CA VAL A 346 -1.03 4.06 -4.37
C VAL A 346 -0.82 5.25 -3.47
N ILE A 347 -1.12 6.44 -3.99
CA ILE A 347 -1.02 7.72 -3.32
C ILE A 347 -2.31 8.51 -3.58
N GLU A 348 -3.11 8.71 -2.52
CA GLU A 348 -4.46 9.28 -2.65
C GLU A 348 -5.26 8.56 -3.77
N ASP A 349 -5.82 9.30 -4.74
CA ASP A 349 -6.54 8.75 -5.90
C ASP A 349 -5.64 8.49 -7.12
N LEU A 350 -4.32 8.37 -6.94
CA LEU A 350 -3.38 8.05 -8.00
C LEU A 350 -2.81 6.65 -7.81
N LEU A 351 -2.74 5.92 -8.92
CA LEU A 351 -2.12 4.61 -9.01
C LEU A 351 -0.84 4.74 -9.82
N ILE A 352 0.29 4.35 -9.25
CA ILE A 352 1.58 4.37 -9.93
C ILE A 352 1.99 2.93 -10.23
N VAL A 353 2.29 2.67 -11.49
CA VAL A 353 2.60 1.34 -12.01
C VAL A 353 3.98 1.39 -12.65
N GLY A 354 4.91 0.63 -12.09
CA GLY A 354 6.21 0.36 -12.68
C GLY A 354 6.15 -0.89 -13.55
N THR A 355 6.54 -0.74 -14.81
CA THR A 355 6.78 -1.83 -15.76
C THR A 355 8.28 -2.07 -15.88
N LYS A 356 8.72 -2.96 -16.78
CA LYS A 356 10.14 -3.19 -17.03
C LYS A 356 10.93 -1.89 -17.30
N ARG A 357 10.39 -0.94 -18.06
CA ARG A 357 11.11 0.28 -18.52
C ARG A 357 10.43 1.59 -18.17
N GLU A 358 9.15 1.59 -17.85
CA GLU A 358 8.40 2.83 -17.60
C GLU A 358 7.69 2.80 -16.25
N VAL A 359 7.66 3.94 -15.58
CA VAL A 359 6.76 4.23 -14.47
C VAL A 359 5.65 5.12 -14.99
N LYS A 360 4.40 4.65 -14.89
CA LYS A 360 3.21 5.34 -15.38
C LYS A 360 2.26 5.68 -14.23
N ILE A 361 1.52 6.76 -14.41
CA ILE A 361 0.52 7.24 -13.46
C ILE A 361 -0.87 7.08 -14.07
N TYR A 362 -1.76 6.44 -13.32
CA TYR A 362 -3.15 6.21 -13.64
C TYR A 362 -4.05 6.86 -12.60
N ASN A 363 -5.27 7.19 -13.00
CA ASN A 363 -6.32 7.57 -12.07
C ASN A 363 -6.89 6.32 -11.39
N LEU A 364 -6.88 6.30 -10.06
CA LEU A 364 -7.38 5.17 -9.27
C LEU A 364 -8.89 4.99 -9.41
N SER A 365 -9.66 6.02 -9.76
CA SER A 365 -11.12 5.91 -9.83
C SER A 365 -11.59 5.10 -11.03
N ASP A 366 -11.03 5.37 -12.21
CA ASP A 366 -11.50 4.86 -13.50
C ASP A 366 -10.43 4.08 -14.29
N GLY A 367 -9.18 4.05 -13.82
CA GLY A 367 -8.07 3.37 -14.50
C GLY A 367 -7.54 4.11 -15.73
N SER A 368 -7.95 5.36 -15.96
CA SER A 368 -7.46 6.14 -17.09
C SER A 368 -5.97 6.49 -16.94
N PHE A 369 -5.24 6.39 -18.05
CA PHE A 369 -3.85 6.81 -18.12
C PHE A 369 -3.74 8.33 -18.00
N ILE A 370 -2.81 8.81 -17.16
CA ILE A 370 -2.57 10.25 -16.96
C ILE A 370 -1.30 10.67 -17.69
N ARG A 371 -0.15 10.07 -17.34
CA ARG A 371 1.15 10.35 -17.94
C ARG A 371 2.18 9.28 -17.59
N THR A 372 3.27 9.24 -18.35
CA THR A 372 4.50 8.57 -17.96
C THR A 372 5.29 9.50 -17.03
N LEU A 373 5.71 8.97 -15.87
CA LEU A 373 6.53 9.66 -14.88
C LEU A 373 8.02 9.55 -15.22
N PHE A 374 8.46 8.33 -15.51
CA PHE A 374 9.87 8.03 -15.72
C PHE A 374 10.04 6.90 -16.73
N SER A 375 11.04 7.01 -17.59
CA SER A 375 11.44 5.95 -18.52
C SER A 375 12.92 5.66 -18.33
N ALA A 376 13.25 4.41 -18.06
CA ALA A 376 14.61 3.92 -17.93
C ALA A 376 14.97 3.04 -19.13
N SER A 377 16.25 3.04 -19.51
CA SER A 377 16.79 2.14 -20.53
C SER A 377 16.78 0.68 -20.07
N SER A 378 16.92 0.45 -18.77
CA SER A 378 16.99 -0.86 -18.11
C SER A 378 15.85 -1.07 -17.09
N LEU A 379 15.96 -2.08 -16.23
CA LEU A 379 14.88 -2.60 -15.39
C LEU A 379 14.52 -1.64 -14.24
N ILE A 380 13.24 -1.26 -14.15
CA ILE A 380 12.68 -0.68 -12.92
C ILE A 380 12.40 -1.79 -11.93
N SER A 381 13.02 -1.70 -10.76
CA SER A 381 12.97 -2.73 -9.72
C SER A 381 11.86 -2.49 -8.71
N LYS A 382 11.65 -1.23 -8.30
CA LYS A 382 10.75 -0.85 -7.19
C LYS A 382 10.24 0.58 -7.38
N VAL A 383 9.05 0.83 -6.88
CA VAL A 383 8.44 2.15 -6.80
C VAL A 383 7.80 2.26 -5.43
N GLU A 384 8.06 3.37 -4.74
CA GLU A 384 7.49 3.66 -3.44
C GLU A 384 7.02 5.11 -3.38
N VAL A 385 5.96 5.35 -2.61
CA VAL A 385 5.38 6.68 -2.44
C VAL A 385 5.15 7.02 -0.99
N SER A 386 5.38 8.27 -0.64
CA SER A 386 5.01 8.80 0.66
C SER A 386 4.84 10.31 0.59
N GLY A 387 3.69 10.81 1.05
CA GLY A 387 3.38 12.23 1.03
C GLY A 387 3.54 12.82 -0.36
N ARG A 388 4.47 13.74 -0.54
CA ARG A 388 4.75 14.42 -1.83
C ARG A 388 5.85 13.79 -2.67
N CYS A 389 6.41 12.67 -2.23
CA CYS A 389 7.57 12.05 -2.84
C CYS A 389 7.23 10.73 -3.53
N ILE A 390 7.80 10.52 -4.72
CA ILE A 390 7.79 9.26 -5.44
C ILE A 390 9.24 8.85 -5.67
N SER A 391 9.63 7.68 -5.17
CA SER A 391 10.97 7.12 -5.38
C SER A 391 10.88 5.93 -6.32
N VAL A 392 11.79 5.87 -7.28
CA VAL A 392 11.91 4.78 -8.25
C VAL A 392 13.31 4.21 -8.17
N GLY A 393 13.40 2.91 -7.86
CA GLY A 393 14.63 2.14 -7.97
C GLY A 393 14.73 1.51 -9.34
N TYR A 394 15.88 1.71 -9.99
CA TYR A 394 16.12 1.18 -11.33
C TYR A 394 17.60 0.79 -11.51
N TYR A 395 17.88 -0.03 -12.51
CA TYR A 395 19.23 -0.36 -12.92
C TYR A 395 19.63 0.54 -14.10
N SER A 396 20.86 1.03 -14.09
CA SER A 396 21.45 1.69 -15.26
C SER A 396 21.89 0.67 -16.32
N ASP A 397 22.31 1.15 -17.49
CA ASP A 397 22.83 0.29 -18.56
C ASP A 397 24.15 -0.40 -18.19
N SER A 398 24.93 0.18 -17.28
CA SER A 398 26.12 -0.46 -16.71
C SER A 398 25.79 -1.48 -15.63
N GLY A 399 24.51 -1.67 -15.28
CA GLY A 399 24.06 -2.56 -14.22
C GLY A 399 24.11 -1.95 -12.82
N ALA A 400 24.57 -0.70 -12.66
CA ALA A 400 24.59 -0.03 -11.37
C ALA A 400 23.18 0.30 -10.87
N CYS A 401 22.94 0.12 -9.56
CA CYS A 401 21.67 0.43 -8.90
C CYS A 401 21.52 1.92 -8.64
N ARG A 402 20.44 2.49 -9.14
CA ARG A 402 20.14 3.92 -9.04
C ARG A 402 18.77 4.15 -8.41
N LEU A 403 18.65 5.32 -7.80
CA LEU A 403 17.41 5.85 -7.28
C LEU A 403 17.15 7.20 -7.92
N ILE A 404 15.92 7.39 -8.40
CA ILE A 404 15.41 8.71 -8.77
C ILE A 404 14.22 9.06 -7.87
N VAL A 405 14.23 10.28 -7.36
CA VAL A 405 13.27 10.79 -6.39
C VAL A 405 12.58 12.01 -6.98
N PHE A 406 11.27 11.94 -7.12
CA PHE A 406 10.43 13.05 -7.55
C PHE A 406 9.76 13.69 -6.34
N ASN A 407 9.84 15.01 -6.22
CA ASN A 407 9.25 15.80 -5.13
C ASN A 407 8.33 16.88 -5.70
N TYR A 408 7.10 16.99 -5.16
CA TYR A 408 5.99 17.80 -5.69
C TYR A 408 5.43 18.87 -4.76
#